data_AF-A0A5E4QRW9-F1
#
_entry.id   AF-A0A5E4QRW9-F1
#
_cell.length_a   1.000
_cell.length_b   1.000
_cell.length_c   1.000
_cell.angle_alpha   90.00
_cell.angle_beta   90.00
_cell.angle_gamma   90.00
#
_symmetry.space_group_name_H-M   'P 1'
#
loop_
_entity.id
_entity.type
_entity.pdbx_description
1 polymer ?
#
loop_
_entity_poly.entity_id
_entity_poly.type
_entity_poly.pdbx_seq_one_letter_code
_entity_poly.pdbx_strand_id
1 'polypeptide(L)'
;MSSEVVDLALDIDHLSISKAVSIENAEECNRYITQSNDDSLTIITQNIRSIYKNIDELNVLLSRMKLNIDIIILTECWLCMNRISLRRTV
;
A
#
# COMPACT_ATOMS: atom_id res chain seq x y z
N MET A 1 -25.42 -1.68 -23.62
CA MET A 1 -24.61 -2.56 -22.76
C MET A 1 -23.19 -2.83 -23.30
N SER A 2 -22.88 -2.52 -24.57
CA SER A 2 -21.50 -2.68 -25.11
C SER A 2 -20.66 -1.39 -25.12
N SER A 3 -21.27 -0.19 -25.14
CA SER A 3 -20.51 1.08 -25.17
C SER A 3 -19.76 1.33 -23.87
N GLU A 4 -20.44 1.21 -22.73
CA GLU A 4 -19.88 1.54 -21.41
C GLU A 4 -18.66 0.70 -21.03
N VAL A 5 -18.60 -0.56 -21.49
CA VAL A 5 -17.45 -1.45 -21.23
C VAL A 5 -16.26 -1.08 -22.11
N VAL A 6 -16.52 -0.61 -23.34
CA VAL A 6 -15.47 -0.14 -24.26
C VAL A 6 -14.93 1.21 -23.79
N ASP A 7 -15.81 2.10 -23.33
CA ASP A 7 -15.44 3.40 -22.78
C ASP A 7 -14.57 3.24 -21.51
N LEU A 8 -14.95 2.32 -20.60
CA LEU A 8 -14.14 2.01 -19.41
C LEU A 8 -12.79 1.37 -19.75
N ALA A 9 -12.71 0.55 -20.80
CA ALA A 9 -11.45 -0.05 -21.24
C ALA A 9 -10.48 0.99 -21.80
N LEU A 10 -10.99 2.00 -22.51
CA LEU A 10 -10.18 3.11 -23.03
C LEU A 10 -9.64 4.00 -21.91
N ASP A 11 -10.42 4.24 -20.85
CA ASP A 11 -9.96 5.00 -19.68
C ASP A 11 -8.79 4.28 -18.95
N ILE A 12 -8.81 2.95 -18.90
CA ILE A 12 -7.71 2.15 -18.33
C ILE A 12 -6.45 2.26 -19.18
N ASP A 13 -6.58 2.28 -20.52
CA ASP A 13 -5.43 2.43 -21.42
C ASP A 13 -4.80 3.84 -21.35
N HIS A 14 -5.56 4.85 -20.90
CA HIS A 14 -5.06 6.19 -20.62
C HIS A 14 -4.44 6.35 -19.22
N LEU A 15 -4.49 5.32 -18.37
CA LEU A 15 -3.83 5.32 -17.07
C LEU A 15 -2.30 5.26 -17.27
N SER A 16 -1.66 6.43 -17.31
CA SER A 16 -0.20 6.52 -17.35
C SER A 16 0.38 6.11 -16.00
N ILE A 17 0.75 4.84 -15.85
CA ILE A 17 1.48 4.37 -14.67
C ILE A 17 2.82 5.09 -14.63
N SER A 18 2.98 5.98 -13.65
CA SER A 18 4.22 6.70 -13.39
C SER A 18 5.24 5.75 -12.75
N LYS A 19 5.77 4.80 -13.53
CA LYS A 19 6.93 3.92 -13.23
C LYS A 19 6.98 3.27 -11.83
N ALA A 20 6.88 1.93 -11.79
CA ALA A 20 7.17 1.18 -10.57
C ALA A 20 8.66 1.27 -10.18
N VAL A 21 8.95 1.58 -8.92
CA VAL A 21 10.32 1.68 -8.37
C VAL A 21 10.38 0.93 -7.04
N SER A 22 11.41 0.10 -6.87
CA SER A 22 11.75 -0.50 -5.57
C SER A 22 12.73 0.41 -4.86
N ILE A 23 12.45 0.74 -3.60
CA ILE A 23 13.23 1.69 -2.82
C ILE A 23 13.69 1.00 -1.53
N GLU A 24 14.98 1.08 -1.23
CA GLU A 24 15.56 0.50 -0.02
C GLU A 24 15.53 1.47 1.16
N ASN A 25 15.52 2.78 0.91
CA ASN A 25 15.52 3.81 1.93
C ASN A 25 14.35 4.81 1.81
N ALA A 26 13.62 5.00 2.91
CA ALA A 26 12.45 5.86 3.02
C ALA A 26 12.69 7.31 2.58
N GLU A 27 13.88 7.86 2.83
CA GLU A 27 14.19 9.25 2.46
C GLU A 27 14.27 9.47 0.94
N GLU A 28 14.47 8.40 0.16
CA GLU A 28 14.57 8.50 -1.30
C GLU A 28 13.22 8.53 -2.00
N CYS A 29 12.12 8.18 -1.32
CA CYS A 29 10.79 8.13 -1.92
C CYS A 29 10.36 9.49 -2.52
N ASN A 30 10.73 10.60 -1.87
CA ASN A 30 10.45 11.96 -2.35
C ASN A 30 11.14 12.32 -3.68
N ARG A 31 12.15 11.55 -4.11
CA ARG A 31 12.80 11.76 -5.41
C ARG A 31 11.98 11.18 -6.57
N TYR A 32 11.11 10.22 -6.28
CA TYR A 32 10.36 9.48 -7.29
C TYR A 32 8.88 9.86 -7.30
N ILE A 33 8.34 10.31 -6.17
CA ILE A 33 6.94 10.69 -6.04
C ILE A 33 6.84 12.22 -6.04
N THR A 34 6.34 12.77 -7.14
CA THR A 34 6.08 14.20 -7.27
C THR A 34 4.72 14.52 -6.66
N GLN A 35 4.70 15.21 -5.52
CA GLN A 35 3.47 15.57 -4.79
C GLN A 35 2.67 16.73 -5.41
N SER A 36 3.09 17.23 -6.57
CA SER A 36 2.59 18.51 -7.13
C SER A 36 1.36 18.39 -8.02
N ASN A 37 0.87 17.18 -8.31
CA ASN A 37 -0.29 16.97 -9.17
C ASN A 37 -1.45 16.37 -8.38
N ASP A 38 -2.55 17.11 -8.27
CA ASP A 38 -3.78 16.71 -7.56
C ASP A 38 -4.48 15.49 -8.18
N ASP A 39 -4.13 15.12 -9.41
CA ASP A 39 -4.73 13.98 -10.15
C ASP A 39 -3.84 12.71 -10.15
N SER A 40 -2.89 12.60 -9.21
CA SER A 40 -1.99 11.43 -9.13
C SER A 40 -2.33 10.50 -7.96
N LEU A 41 -2.44 9.20 -8.25
CA LEU A 41 -2.68 8.15 -7.25
C LEU A 41 -1.36 7.54 -6.78
N THR A 42 -1.04 7.73 -5.51
CA THR A 42 0.18 7.20 -4.89
C THR A 42 -0.11 5.86 -4.20
N ILE A 43 0.50 4.79 -4.72
CA ILE A 43 0.36 3.43 -4.17
C ILE A 43 1.72 2.95 -3.65
N ILE A 44 1.76 2.51 -2.40
CA ILE A 44 2.95 1.87 -1.81
C ILE A 44 2.64 0.40 -1.49
N THR A 45 3.59 -0.48 -1.78
CA THR A 45 3.52 -1.89 -1.37
C THR A 45 4.64 -2.21 -0.42
N GLN A 46 4.32 -2.76 0.75
CA GLN A 46 5.29 -3.13 1.78
C GLN A 46 5.02 -4.53 2.32
N ASN A 47 6.06 -5.35 2.38
CA ASN A 47 6.01 -6.61 3.09
C ASN A 47 6.31 -6.35 4.57
N ILE A 48 5.38 -6.70 5.45
CA ILE A 48 5.51 -6.46 6.90
C ILE A 48 5.68 -7.73 7.72
N ARG A 49 5.59 -8.93 7.13
CA ARG A 49 5.75 -10.29 7.73
C ARG A 49 4.81 -10.63 8.90
N SER A 50 4.45 -9.70 9.77
CA SER A 50 3.45 -9.86 10.81
C SER A 50 2.97 -8.49 11.29
N ILE A 51 1.68 -8.22 11.17
CA ILE A 51 1.06 -6.97 11.65
C ILE A 51 1.39 -6.75 13.12
N TYR A 52 1.16 -7.74 13.98
CA TYR A 52 1.30 -7.57 15.42
C TYR A 52 2.74 -7.33 15.90
N LYS A 53 3.74 -7.69 15.09
CA LYS A 53 5.15 -7.50 15.46
C LYS A 53 5.76 -6.26 14.82
N ASN A 54 5.33 -5.89 13.63
CA ASN A 54 6.04 -4.91 12.79
C ASN A 54 5.20 -3.67 12.46
N ILE A 55 3.99 -3.51 13.03
CA ILE A 55 3.16 -2.32 12.77
C ILE A 55 3.81 -1.02 13.27
N ASP A 56 4.52 -1.05 14.40
CA ASP A 56 5.20 0.14 14.93
C ASP A 56 6.37 0.55 14.02
N GLU A 57 7.12 -0.42 13.52
CA GLU A 57 8.18 -0.17 12.52
C GLU A 57 7.60 0.40 11.23
N LEU A 58 6.43 -0.09 10.79
CA LEU A 58 5.72 0.47 9.65
C LEU A 58 5.32 1.93 9.90
N ASN A 59 4.80 2.27 11.08
CA ASN A 59 4.44 3.65 11.41
C ASN A 59 5.66 4.58 11.39
N VAL A 60 6.79 4.12 11.92
CA VAL A 60 8.05 4.86 11.84
C VAL A 60 8.47 5.06 10.38
N LEU A 61 8.40 4.02 9.56
CA LEU A 61 8.72 4.08 8.13
C LEU A 61 7.85 5.11 7.39
N LEU A 62 6.52 5.03 7.57
CA LEU A 62 5.57 5.95 6.94
C LEU A 62 5.81 7.41 7.38
N SER A 63 6.11 7.64 8.66
CA SER A 63 6.43 8.98 9.16
C SER A 63 7.73 9.56 8.57
N ARG A 64 8.71 8.70 8.25
CA ARG A 64 9.99 9.12 7.63
C ARG A 64 9.83 9.46 6.15
N MET A 65 8.96 8.78 5.43
CA MET A 65 8.74 9.04 3.99
C MET A 65 8.17 10.44 3.74
N LYS A 66 7.33 10.96 4.65
CA LYS A 66 6.64 12.27 4.53
C LYS A 66 5.86 12.40 3.22
N LEU A 67 5.22 11.31 2.82
CA LEU A 67 4.40 11.22 1.61
C LEU A 67 2.91 11.25 1.91
N ASN A 68 2.14 11.90 1.04
CA ASN A 68 0.70 11.68 0.97
C ASN A 68 0.46 10.39 0.19
N ILE A 69 0.13 9.32 0.91
CA ILE A 69 -0.08 7.99 0.33
C ILE A 69 -1.58 7.72 0.30
N ASP A 70 -2.11 7.44 -0.88
CA ASP A 70 -3.54 7.15 -1.07
C ASP A 70 -3.86 5.70 -0.74
N ILE A 71 -2.98 4.77 -1.15
CA ILE A 71 -3.17 3.33 -0.98
C ILE A 71 -1.89 2.69 -0.46
N ILE A 72 -2.03 1.91 0.62
CA ILE A 72 -0.95 1.05 1.15
C ILE A 72 -1.37 -0.41 1.02
N ILE A 73 -0.58 -1.20 0.30
CA ILE A 73 -0.76 -2.64 0.15
C ILE A 73 0.25 -3.35 1.04
N LEU A 74 -0.23 -4.13 2.00
CA LEU A 74 0.60 -4.86 2.94
C LEU A 74 0.63 -6.35 2.59
N THR A 75 1.82 -6.93 2.48
CA THR A 75 2.00 -8.37 2.19
C THR A 75 2.59 -9.11 3.39
N GLU A 76 2.38 -10.43 3.41
CA GLU A 76 2.74 -11.33 4.52
C GLU A 76 2.20 -10.84 5.88
N CYS A 77 0.94 -10.42 5.93
CA CYS A 77 0.31 -9.89 7.15
C CYS A 77 -0.10 -10.99 8.14
N TRP A 78 0.84 -11.79 8.66
CA TRP A 78 0.48 -12.90 9.54
C TRP A 78 -0.24 -12.41 10.82
N LEU A 79 -1.52 -12.74 10.90
CA LEU A 79 -2.39 -12.51 12.05
C LEU A 79 -2.26 -13.68 13.02
N CYS A 80 -1.13 -13.79 13.70
CA CYS A 80 -0.97 -14.78 14.77
C CYS A 80 -1.80 -14.34 15.99
N MET A 81 -3.11 -14.56 15.92
CA MET A 81 -4.02 -14.39 17.04
C MET A 81 -3.68 -15.49 18.05
N ASN A 82 -3.12 -15.10 19.20
CA ASN A 82 -2.98 -16.00 20.33
C ASN A 82 -4.38 -16.57 20.62
N ARG A 83 -4.59 -17.87 20.41
CA ARG A 83 -5.83 -18.57 20.78
C ARG A 83 -5.93 -18.59 22.30
N ILE A 84 -6.36 -17.49 22.90
CA ILE A 84 -6.73 -17.44 24.32
C ILE A 84 -8.15 -17.99 24.42
N SER A 85 -8.23 -19.23 24.89
CA SER A 85 -9.29 -19.74 25.78
C SER A 85 -10.73 -19.88 25.23
N LEU A 86 -10.98 -20.92 24.43
CA LEU A 86 -12.26 -21.62 24.46
C LEU A 86 -12.03 -23.10 24.78
N ARG A 87 -11.43 -23.39 25.95
CA ARG A 87 -11.72 -24.66 26.61
C ARG A 87 -13.10 -24.49 27.26
N ARG A 88 -14.15 -24.82 26.52
CA ARG A 88 -15.45 -25.13 27.13
C ARG A 88 -15.20 -26.29 28.08
N THR A 89 -15.40 -26.02 29.37
CA THR A 89 -15.63 -27.02 30.40
C THR A 89 -16.73 -27.96 29.90
N VAL A 90 -16.43 -29.26 29.87
CA VAL A 90 -17.43 -30.34 29.81
C VAL A 90 -17.32 -31.06 31.13
#